data_AF-A0A178CSM3-F1
#
_entry.id   AF-A0A178CSM3-F1
#
_cell.length_a   1.000
_cell.length_b   1.000
_cell.length_c   1.000
_cell.angle_alpha   90.00
_cell.angle_beta   90.00
_cell.angle_gamma   90.00
#
_symmetry.space_group_name_H-M   'P 1'
#
loop_
_entity.id
_entity.type
_entity.pdbx_description
1 polymer ?
#
loop_
_entity_poly.entity_id
_entity_poly.type
_entity_poly.pdbx_seq_one_letter_code
_entity_poly.pdbx_strand_id
1 'polypeptide(L)'
;MASPLEVLSTTALFFSGALIMRGAGCTINDLWDRNLDPHVERTRLRPIARKAVSVENAIVYLGAQLLTGLTLLLQFPLTCLYYGVPSLLLVTVYPLAKRVTHYPQFVLGLTFSWGAIMGFPALGIDLVSNPEALAAAAALYASCVAWTLSYDMIYAYMDIKDDVKVGIKSIAQAHQHNSKTALGVFSAAQIGLLATAGYFAGAGLLVVV
;
A
#
# COMPACT_ATOMS: atom_id res chain seq x y z
N MET A 1 3.26 -28.04 -6.27
CA MET A 1 2.55 -27.26 -5.23
C MET A 1 3.53 -26.96 -4.12
N ALA A 2 3.57 -25.73 -3.60
CA ALA A 2 4.46 -25.35 -2.52
C ALA A 2 4.18 -26.17 -1.26
N SER A 3 5.23 -26.49 -0.50
CA SER A 3 5.05 -27.23 0.77
C SER A 3 4.43 -26.30 1.84
N PRO A 4 3.71 -26.83 2.86
CA PRO A 4 3.20 -25.99 3.94
C PRO A 4 4.28 -25.17 4.65
N LEU A 5 5.49 -25.73 4.80
CA LEU A 5 6.62 -25.04 5.41
C LEU A 5 7.11 -23.87 4.56
N GLU A 6 7.15 -24.05 3.24
CA GLU A 6 7.51 -23.01 2.27
C GLU A 6 6.48 -21.87 2.25
N VAL A 7 5.18 -22.20 2.33
CA VAL A 7 4.13 -21.18 2.44
C VAL A 7 4.29 -20.39 3.74
N LEU A 8 4.54 -21.06 4.87
CA LEU A 8 4.74 -20.41 6.16
C LEU A 8 5.99 -19.52 6.18
N SER A 9 7.13 -20.00 5.66
CA SER A 9 8.37 -19.23 5.64
C SER A 9 8.27 -18.00 4.73
N THR A 10 7.71 -18.17 3.52
CA THR A 10 7.46 -17.08 2.57
C THR A 10 6.48 -16.05 3.15
N THR A 11 5.42 -16.49 3.83
CA THR A 11 4.48 -15.58 4.50
C THR A 11 5.16 -14.80 5.63
N ALA A 12 6.00 -15.45 6.44
CA ALA A 12 6.76 -14.79 7.50
C ALA A 12 7.77 -13.75 6.95
N LEU A 13 8.42 -14.06 5.83
CA LEU A 13 9.30 -13.12 5.11
C LEU A 13 8.51 -11.92 4.59
N PHE A 14 7.36 -12.14 3.93
CA PHE A 14 6.49 -11.06 3.47
C PHE A 14 5.98 -10.20 4.61
N PHE A 15 5.54 -10.81 5.72
CA PHE A 15 5.06 -10.09 6.90
C PHE A 15 6.16 -9.20 7.49
N SER A 16 7.36 -9.76 7.69
CA SER A 16 8.51 -9.02 8.22
C SER A 16 8.92 -7.88 7.30
N GLY A 17 8.97 -8.14 5.99
CA GLY A 17 9.27 -7.15 4.97
C GLY A 17 8.22 -6.03 4.94
N ALA A 18 6.95 -6.38 4.97
CA ALA A 18 5.85 -5.43 5.01
C ALA A 18 5.90 -4.54 6.26
N LEU A 19 6.20 -5.11 7.43
CA LEU A 19 6.35 -4.35 8.68
C LEU A 19 7.49 -3.33 8.58
N ILE A 20 8.67 -3.76 8.11
CA ILE A 20 9.84 -2.89 7.97
C ILE A 20 9.60 -1.81 6.92
N MET A 21 9.09 -2.18 5.74
CA MET A 21 8.87 -1.25 4.64
C MET A 21 7.73 -0.27 4.91
N ARG A 22 6.71 -0.69 5.67
CA ARG A 22 5.69 0.25 6.18
C ARG A 22 6.32 1.26 7.13
N GLY A 23 7.22 0.82 8.01
CA GLY A 23 8.03 1.70 8.85
C GLY A 23 8.83 2.72 8.03
N ALA A 24 9.55 2.25 7.00
CA ALA A 24 10.32 3.12 6.10
C ALA A 24 9.45 4.16 5.40
N GLY A 25 8.29 3.74 4.87
CA GLY A 25 7.32 4.66 4.26
C GLY A 25 6.81 5.73 5.23
N CYS A 26 6.53 5.36 6.48
CA CYS A 26 6.16 6.32 7.53
C CYS A 26 7.31 7.30 7.84
N THR A 27 8.56 6.82 7.94
CA THR A 27 9.73 7.69 8.17
C THR A 27 9.95 8.67 7.01
N ILE A 28 9.77 8.23 5.76
CA ILE A 28 9.81 9.12 4.58
C ILE A 28 8.71 10.18 4.67
N ASN A 29 7.48 9.79 5.00
CA ASN A 29 6.37 10.73 5.15
C ASN A 29 6.67 11.78 6.23
N ASP A 30 7.13 11.37 7.41
CA ASP A 30 7.47 12.30 8.50
C ASP A 30 8.62 13.25 8.12
N LEU A 31 9.60 12.76 7.33
CA LEU A 31 10.69 13.60 6.82
C LEU A 31 10.21 14.66 5.82
N TRP A 32 9.27 14.30 4.93
CA TRP A 32 8.71 15.19 3.92
C TRP A 32 7.73 16.20 4.52
N ASP A 33 6.91 15.75 5.49
CA ASP A 33 5.88 16.55 6.13
C ASP A 33 6.41 17.37 7.32
N ARG A 34 7.72 17.27 7.66
CA ARG A 34 8.34 17.91 8.84
C ARG A 34 8.10 19.41 9.02
N ASN A 35 7.88 20.14 7.92
CA ASN A 35 7.60 21.58 7.95
C ASN A 35 6.10 21.89 8.04
N LEU A 36 5.25 20.94 7.64
CA LEU A 36 3.79 21.07 7.64
C LEU A 36 3.21 20.56 8.96
N ASP A 37 3.64 19.39 9.41
CA ASP A 37 3.13 18.69 10.59
C ASP A 37 3.10 19.52 11.89
N PRO A 38 4.09 20.39 12.20
CA PRO A 38 4.02 21.26 13.37
C PRO A 38 2.80 22.20 13.40
N HIS A 39 2.21 22.48 12.24
CA HIS A 39 1.09 23.41 12.07
C HIS A 39 -0.27 22.70 12.00
N VAL A 40 -0.32 21.36 12.11
CA VAL A 40 -1.54 20.56 12.05
C VAL A 40 -1.81 19.93 13.42
N GLU A 41 -3.00 20.14 13.97
CA GLU A 41 -3.34 19.74 15.34
C GLU A 41 -3.09 18.25 15.61
N ARG A 42 -3.43 17.40 14.64
CA ARG A 42 -3.26 15.93 14.72
C ARG A 42 -1.79 15.49 14.65
N THR A 43 -0.96 16.16 13.87
CA THR A 43 0.39 15.66 13.52
C THR A 43 1.52 16.44 14.19
N ARG A 44 1.23 17.56 14.86
CA ARG A 44 2.22 18.36 15.60
C ARG A 44 3.03 17.58 16.65
N LEU A 45 2.49 16.46 17.15
CA LEU A 45 3.14 15.62 18.16
C LEU A 45 4.03 14.51 17.57
N ARG A 46 4.08 14.37 16.22
CA ARG A 46 4.95 13.38 15.58
C ARG A 46 6.42 13.60 15.93
N PRO A 47 7.25 12.55 16.05
CA PRO A 47 8.61 12.64 16.60
C PRO A 47 9.50 13.68 15.92
N ILE A 48 9.49 13.75 14.58
CA ILE A 48 10.28 14.72 13.82
C ILE A 48 9.68 16.14 13.96
N ALA A 49 8.35 16.28 13.87
CA ALA A 49 7.65 17.56 13.98
C ALA A 49 7.89 18.26 15.33
N ARG A 50 7.86 17.50 16.43
CA ARG A 50 8.16 18.00 17.79
C ARG A 50 9.65 18.05 18.13
N LYS A 51 10.53 17.77 17.16
CA LYS A 51 11.99 17.72 17.31
C LYS A 51 12.52 16.72 18.35
N ALA A 52 11.74 15.67 18.66
CA ALA A 52 12.21 14.58 19.53
C ALA A 52 13.23 13.67 18.82
N VAL A 53 13.20 13.63 17.48
CA VAL A 53 14.18 12.95 16.63
C VAL A 53 14.71 13.97 15.62
N SER A 54 16.03 14.08 15.48
CA SER A 54 16.65 14.96 14.48
C SER A 54 16.47 14.40 13.07
N VAL A 55 16.56 15.25 12.06
CA VAL A 55 16.44 14.84 10.65
C VAL A 55 17.54 13.85 10.28
N GLU A 56 18.77 14.06 10.77
CA GLU A 56 19.92 13.20 10.53
C GLU A 56 19.68 11.81 11.12
N ASN A 57 19.19 11.73 12.36
CA ASN A 57 18.86 10.44 13.00
C ASN A 57 17.73 9.72 12.27
N ALA A 58 16.72 10.45 11.79
CA ALA A 58 15.64 9.88 10.99
C ALA A 58 16.15 9.33 9.64
N ILE A 59 17.11 9.99 8.98
CA ILE A 59 17.74 9.50 7.75
C ILE A 59 18.57 8.24 8.02
N VAL A 60 19.33 8.19 9.11
CA VAL A 60 20.08 6.99 9.51
C VAL A 60 19.12 5.83 9.79
N TYR A 61 18.04 6.08 10.52
CA TYR A 61 17.01 5.08 10.79
C TYR A 61 16.34 4.58 9.51
N LEU A 62 16.02 5.48 8.58
CA LEU A 62 15.52 5.12 7.26
C LEU A 62 16.50 4.24 6.49
N GLY A 63 17.80 4.60 6.50
CA GLY A 63 18.85 3.78 5.89
C GLY A 63 18.89 2.36 6.46
N ALA A 64 18.78 2.21 7.79
CA ALA A 64 18.71 0.91 8.44
C ALA A 64 17.46 0.11 8.02
N GLN A 65 16.29 0.75 7.95
CA GLN A 65 15.05 0.12 7.49
C GLN A 65 15.17 -0.34 6.03
N LEU A 66 15.70 0.48 5.14
CA LEU A 66 15.87 0.15 3.72
C LEU A 66 16.88 -0.97 3.50
N LEU A 67 18.01 -0.96 4.23
CA LEU A 67 18.99 -2.05 4.17
C LEU A 67 18.40 -3.36 4.70
N THR A 68 17.63 -3.31 5.78
CA THR A 68 16.94 -4.50 6.31
C THR A 68 15.85 -4.99 5.35
N GLY A 69 15.10 -4.07 4.72
CA GLY A 69 14.15 -4.41 3.67
C GLY A 69 14.84 -5.06 2.47
N LEU A 70 16.02 -4.58 2.09
CA LEU A 70 16.82 -5.17 1.01
C LEU A 70 17.31 -6.57 1.37
N THR A 71 17.79 -6.83 2.59
CA THR A 71 18.21 -8.17 2.98
C THR A 71 17.06 -9.18 2.98
N LEU A 72 15.84 -8.75 3.31
CA LEU A 72 14.64 -9.58 3.16
C LEU A 72 14.27 -9.78 1.69
N LEU A 73 14.34 -8.73 0.88
CA LEU A 73 14.05 -8.81 -0.55
C LEU A 73 14.97 -9.80 -1.29
N LEU A 74 16.27 -9.81 -0.93
CA LEU A 74 17.27 -10.70 -1.52
C LEU A 74 17.10 -12.18 -1.12
N GLN A 75 16.23 -12.49 -0.16
CA GLN A 75 15.89 -13.88 0.21
C GLN A 75 14.80 -14.46 -0.70
N PHE A 76 14.10 -13.64 -1.48
CA PHE A 76 13.12 -14.11 -2.45
C PHE A 76 13.80 -14.59 -3.75
N PRO A 77 13.12 -15.43 -4.55
CA PRO A 77 13.57 -15.79 -5.89
C PRO A 77 13.87 -14.55 -6.74
N LEU A 78 14.86 -14.63 -7.64
CA LEU A 78 15.27 -13.51 -8.49
C LEU A 78 14.11 -12.95 -9.34
N THR A 79 13.16 -13.80 -9.72
CA THR A 79 11.93 -13.41 -10.42
C THR A 79 11.12 -12.37 -9.66
N CYS A 80 11.12 -12.40 -8.31
CA CYS A 80 10.46 -11.38 -7.49
C CYS A 80 11.05 -9.98 -7.69
N LEU A 81 12.33 -9.86 -8.04
CA LEU A 81 12.91 -8.55 -8.37
C LEU A 81 12.31 -7.98 -9.65
N TYR A 82 12.10 -8.81 -10.68
CA TYR A 82 11.50 -8.36 -11.94
C TYR A 82 10.07 -7.84 -11.75
N TYR A 83 9.28 -8.51 -10.91
CA TYR A 83 7.93 -8.06 -10.55
C TYR A 83 7.93 -6.91 -9.53
N GLY A 84 8.95 -6.82 -8.68
CA GLY A 84 9.06 -5.82 -7.62
C GLY A 84 9.55 -4.45 -8.08
N VAL A 85 10.54 -4.40 -9.00
CA VAL A 85 11.16 -3.14 -9.47
C VAL A 85 10.14 -2.13 -10.02
N PRO A 86 9.12 -2.51 -10.82
CA PRO A 86 8.12 -1.57 -11.31
C PRO A 86 7.35 -0.83 -10.19
N SER A 87 7.22 -1.43 -9.00
CA SER A 87 6.57 -0.78 -7.86
C SER A 87 7.29 0.50 -7.39
N LEU A 88 8.61 0.60 -7.61
CA LEU A 88 9.40 1.77 -7.20
C LEU A 88 8.96 3.05 -7.90
N LEU A 89 8.43 2.94 -9.12
CA LEU A 89 7.83 4.07 -9.84
C LEU A 89 6.61 4.60 -9.08
N LEU A 90 5.73 3.70 -8.63
CA LEU A 90 4.53 4.06 -7.87
C LEU A 90 4.90 4.65 -6.50
N VAL A 91 5.84 4.02 -5.79
CA VAL A 91 6.35 4.52 -4.49
C VAL A 91 6.90 5.93 -4.62
N THR A 92 7.62 6.23 -5.71
CA THR A 92 8.22 7.54 -5.95
C THR A 92 7.18 8.59 -6.34
N VAL A 93 6.14 8.20 -7.09
CA VAL A 93 5.08 9.12 -7.55
C VAL A 93 4.04 9.38 -6.45
N TYR A 94 3.78 8.43 -5.56
CA TYR A 94 2.73 8.54 -4.55
C TYR A 94 2.80 9.83 -3.70
N PRO A 95 3.95 10.24 -3.14
CA PRO A 95 4.04 11.49 -2.37
C PRO A 95 3.64 12.74 -3.16
N LEU A 96 3.81 12.74 -4.48
CA LEU A 96 3.41 13.84 -5.36
C LEU A 96 1.91 13.84 -5.65
N ALA A 97 1.24 12.68 -5.55
CA ALA A 97 -0.17 12.51 -5.90
C ALA A 97 -1.08 13.50 -5.13
N LYS A 98 -0.80 13.73 -3.85
CA LYS A 98 -1.57 14.66 -2.99
C LYS A 98 -1.58 16.11 -3.51
N ARG A 99 -0.59 16.49 -4.33
CA ARG A 99 -0.45 17.84 -4.88
C ARG A 99 -1.11 17.99 -6.26
N VAL A 100 -1.32 16.90 -6.98
CA VAL A 100 -1.77 16.93 -8.38
C VAL A 100 -3.18 16.40 -8.58
N THR A 101 -3.66 15.47 -7.74
CA THR A 101 -4.96 14.80 -7.92
C THR A 101 -5.82 14.82 -6.66
N HIS A 102 -7.14 14.72 -6.82
CA HIS A 102 -8.09 14.45 -5.74
C HIS A 102 -8.13 12.98 -5.34
N TYR A 103 -7.39 12.10 -5.99
CA TYR A 103 -7.38 10.66 -5.70
C TYR A 103 -6.00 10.15 -5.26
N PRO A 104 -5.28 10.81 -4.31
CA PRO A 104 -4.01 10.27 -3.82
C PRO A 104 -4.17 8.89 -3.17
N GLN A 105 -5.36 8.59 -2.64
CA GLN A 105 -5.74 7.27 -2.09
C GLN A 105 -5.66 6.16 -3.14
N PHE A 106 -5.96 6.47 -4.40
CA PHE A 106 -5.85 5.49 -5.47
C PHE A 106 -4.38 5.13 -5.72
N VAL A 107 -3.52 6.14 -5.82
CA VAL A 107 -2.06 5.95 -5.99
C VAL A 107 -1.46 5.23 -4.77
N LEU A 108 -1.96 5.54 -3.57
CA LEU A 108 -1.61 4.83 -2.34
C LEU A 108 -1.97 3.34 -2.42
N GLY A 109 -3.20 3.05 -2.85
CA GLY A 109 -3.68 1.67 -3.03
C GLY A 109 -2.81 0.92 -4.04
N LEU A 110 -2.47 1.55 -5.17
CA LEU A 110 -1.58 0.94 -6.16
C LEU A 110 -0.21 0.60 -5.57
N THR A 111 0.31 1.48 -4.72
CA THR A 111 1.62 1.31 -4.09
C THR A 111 1.62 0.20 -3.04
N PHE A 112 0.65 0.22 -2.11
CA PHE A 112 0.62 -0.73 -0.99
C PHE A 112 0.09 -2.11 -1.35
N SER A 113 -0.71 -2.24 -2.40
CA SER A 113 -1.29 -3.53 -2.79
C SER A 113 -0.31 -4.42 -3.56
N TRP A 114 0.90 -3.93 -3.88
CA TRP A 114 1.85 -4.64 -4.75
C TRP A 114 2.26 -6.03 -4.24
N GLY A 115 2.17 -6.26 -2.93
CA GLY A 115 2.37 -7.57 -2.32
C GLY A 115 1.46 -8.66 -2.89
N ALA A 116 0.24 -8.30 -3.34
CA ALA A 116 -0.68 -9.23 -3.99
C ALA A 116 -0.11 -9.81 -5.30
N ILE A 117 0.70 -9.04 -6.03
CA ILE A 117 1.38 -9.50 -7.24
C ILE A 117 2.61 -10.33 -6.87
N MET A 118 3.42 -9.84 -5.91
CA MET A 118 4.68 -10.48 -5.53
C MET A 118 4.52 -11.86 -4.90
N GLY A 119 3.38 -12.17 -4.27
CA GLY A 119 3.13 -13.47 -3.66
C GLY A 119 3.21 -14.65 -4.63
N PHE A 120 2.83 -14.45 -5.90
CA PHE A 120 2.84 -15.47 -6.94
C PHE A 120 4.26 -15.91 -7.34
N PRO A 121 5.15 -15.02 -7.83
CA PRO A 121 6.51 -15.40 -8.19
C PRO A 121 7.33 -15.86 -6.98
N ALA A 122 6.99 -15.42 -5.76
CA ALA A 122 7.63 -15.88 -4.53
C ALA A 122 7.37 -17.37 -4.23
N LEU A 123 6.27 -17.92 -4.75
CA LEU A 123 5.94 -19.35 -4.67
C LEU A 123 6.18 -20.08 -6.01
N GLY A 124 6.98 -19.47 -6.90
CA GLY A 124 7.36 -20.06 -8.18
C GLY A 124 6.27 -20.02 -9.26
N ILE A 125 5.21 -19.23 -9.08
CA ILE A 125 4.15 -19.04 -10.08
C ILE A 125 4.51 -17.84 -10.95
N ASP A 126 4.82 -18.10 -12.21
CA ASP A 126 5.06 -17.03 -13.19
C ASP A 126 3.74 -16.52 -13.78
N LEU A 127 3.50 -15.21 -13.64
CA LEU A 127 2.26 -14.57 -14.09
C LEU A 127 2.23 -14.35 -15.61
N VAL A 128 3.39 -14.22 -16.26
CA VAL A 128 3.43 -14.00 -17.72
C VAL A 128 3.02 -15.26 -18.48
N SER A 129 3.48 -16.43 -18.03
CA SER A 129 3.17 -17.71 -18.67
C SER A 129 1.85 -18.34 -18.22
N ASN A 130 1.22 -17.87 -17.14
CA ASN A 130 -0.02 -18.42 -16.60
C ASN A 130 -1.17 -17.38 -16.60
N PRO A 131 -2.07 -17.41 -17.60
CA PRO A 131 -3.18 -16.48 -17.71
C PRO A 131 -4.17 -16.52 -16.53
N GLU A 132 -4.40 -17.69 -15.94
CA GLU A 132 -5.31 -17.83 -14.79
C GLU A 132 -4.70 -17.19 -13.54
N ALA A 133 -3.40 -17.45 -13.29
CA ALA A 133 -2.69 -16.80 -12.20
C ALA A 133 -2.61 -15.29 -12.40
N LEU A 134 -2.40 -14.81 -13.63
CA LEU A 134 -2.44 -13.37 -13.95
C LEU A 134 -3.80 -12.76 -13.65
N ALA A 135 -4.88 -13.41 -14.04
CA ALA A 135 -6.24 -12.95 -13.76
C ALA A 135 -6.52 -12.92 -12.24
N ALA A 136 -6.12 -13.98 -11.52
CA ALA A 136 -6.23 -14.03 -10.05
C ALA A 136 -5.43 -12.92 -9.38
N ALA A 137 -4.18 -12.70 -9.77
CA ALA A 137 -3.30 -11.66 -9.24
C ALA A 137 -3.85 -10.26 -9.52
N ALA A 138 -4.32 -10.00 -10.75
CA ALA A 138 -4.88 -8.71 -11.13
C ALA A 138 -6.18 -8.41 -10.37
N ALA A 139 -7.07 -9.39 -10.23
CA ALA A 139 -8.30 -9.26 -9.47
C ALA A 139 -8.02 -9.03 -7.98
N LEU A 140 -7.08 -9.79 -7.40
CA LEU A 140 -6.68 -9.62 -5.99
C LEU A 140 -6.05 -8.25 -5.75
N TYR A 141 -5.12 -7.83 -6.62
CA TYR A 141 -4.49 -6.52 -6.55
C TYR A 141 -5.53 -5.40 -6.64
N ALA A 142 -6.46 -5.47 -7.60
CA ALA A 142 -7.53 -4.49 -7.74
C ALA A 142 -8.48 -4.48 -6.54
N SER A 143 -8.76 -5.64 -5.93
CA SER A 143 -9.54 -5.75 -4.68
C SER A 143 -8.84 -5.02 -3.54
N CYS A 144 -7.53 -5.23 -3.36
CA CYS A 144 -6.74 -4.52 -2.35
C CYS A 144 -6.71 -2.99 -2.58
N VAL A 145 -6.62 -2.54 -3.84
CA VAL A 145 -6.68 -1.12 -4.19
C VAL A 145 -8.05 -0.54 -3.82
N ALA A 146 -9.15 -1.24 -4.14
CA ALA A 146 -10.51 -0.83 -3.78
C ALA A 146 -10.70 -0.79 -2.25
N TRP A 147 -10.11 -1.74 -1.52
CA TRP A 147 -10.08 -1.71 -0.06
C TRP A 147 -9.34 -0.48 0.48
N THR A 148 -8.18 -0.14 -0.10
CA THR A 148 -7.44 1.09 0.24
C THR A 148 -8.27 2.35 0.00
N LEU A 149 -8.98 2.43 -1.12
CA LEU A 149 -9.90 3.53 -1.36
C LEU A 149 -10.95 3.63 -0.26
N SER A 150 -11.57 2.52 0.14
CA SER A 150 -12.59 2.51 1.19
C SER A 150 -12.08 3.01 2.54
N TYR A 151 -11.01 2.40 3.08
CA TYR A 151 -10.56 2.78 4.42
C TYR A 151 -9.87 4.15 4.43
N ASP A 152 -9.07 4.47 3.40
CA ASP A 152 -8.29 5.72 3.41
C ASP A 152 -9.15 6.94 3.04
N MET A 153 -10.26 6.73 2.34
CA MET A 153 -11.32 7.73 2.20
C MET A 153 -11.94 8.07 3.56
N ILE A 154 -12.22 7.08 4.42
CA ILE A 154 -12.75 7.32 5.78
C ILE A 154 -11.75 8.14 6.60
N TYR A 155 -10.45 7.82 6.55
CA TYR A 155 -9.41 8.62 7.21
C TYR A 155 -9.35 10.05 6.65
N ALA A 156 -9.43 10.21 5.33
CA ALA A 156 -9.37 11.54 4.70
C ALA A 156 -10.54 12.46 5.08
N TYR A 157 -11.72 11.92 5.44
CA TYR A 157 -12.81 12.75 5.96
C TYR A 157 -12.48 13.41 7.30
N MET A 158 -11.59 12.82 8.10
CA MET A 158 -11.17 13.41 9.38
C MET A 158 -10.29 14.64 9.16
N ASP A 159 -9.48 14.63 8.10
CA ASP A 159 -8.51 15.69 7.80
C ASP A 159 -9.06 16.76 6.82
N ILE A 160 -10.29 16.61 6.30
CA ILE A 160 -10.85 17.46 5.22
C ILE A 160 -10.79 18.97 5.51
N LYS A 161 -11.03 19.38 6.76
CA LYS A 161 -11.02 20.79 7.16
C LYS A 161 -9.61 21.39 7.13
N ASP A 162 -8.60 20.60 7.44
CA ASP A 162 -7.22 21.05 7.48
C ASP A 162 -6.59 20.95 6.08
N ASP A 163 -6.89 19.89 5.33
CA ASP A 163 -6.49 19.72 3.92
C ASP A 163 -6.86 20.95 3.07
N VAL A 164 -8.10 21.44 3.22
CA VAL A 164 -8.60 22.60 2.48
C VAL A 164 -7.81 23.87 2.81
N LYS A 165 -7.41 24.07 4.07
CA LYS A 165 -6.64 25.25 4.49
C LYS A 165 -5.23 25.28 3.90
N VAL A 166 -4.63 24.10 3.72
CA VAL A 166 -3.26 23.96 3.18
C VAL A 166 -3.23 23.62 1.69
N GLY A 167 -4.38 23.58 1.02
CA GLY A 167 -4.49 23.35 -0.42
C GLY A 167 -4.22 21.90 -0.87
N ILE A 168 -4.29 20.93 0.04
CA ILE A 168 -4.16 19.50 -0.27
C ILE A 168 -5.47 19.00 -0.88
N LYS A 169 -5.38 18.18 -1.93
CA LYS A 169 -6.54 17.56 -2.59
C LYS A 169 -6.72 16.13 -2.08
N SER A 170 -7.95 15.74 -1.75
CA SER A 170 -8.27 14.38 -1.26
C SER A 170 -9.59 13.83 -1.78
N ILE A 171 -9.76 12.50 -1.75
CA ILE A 171 -10.94 11.81 -2.26
C ILE A 171 -12.20 12.17 -1.46
N ALA A 172 -12.02 12.50 -0.18
CA ALA A 172 -13.08 13.00 0.69
C ALA A 172 -13.66 14.33 0.19
N GLN A 173 -12.82 15.21 -0.39
CA GLN A 173 -13.29 16.45 -1.03
C GLN A 173 -14.06 16.16 -2.33
N ALA A 174 -13.57 15.24 -3.15
CA ALA A 174 -14.24 14.86 -4.40
C ALA A 174 -15.62 14.23 -4.16
N HIS A 175 -15.79 13.53 -3.04
CA HIS A 175 -17.01 12.80 -2.70
C HIS A 175 -17.76 13.38 -1.49
N GLN A 176 -17.55 14.66 -1.18
CA GLN A 176 -18.10 15.28 0.05
C GLN A 176 -19.63 15.15 0.16
N HIS A 177 -20.35 15.16 -0.97
CA HIS A 177 -21.81 15.08 -1.03
C HIS A 177 -22.38 13.68 -1.30
N ASN A 178 -21.53 12.68 -1.61
CA ASN A 178 -21.97 11.31 -1.95
C ASN A 178 -21.11 10.22 -1.28
N SER A 179 -20.56 10.53 -0.11
CA SER A 179 -19.60 9.69 0.64
C SER A 179 -20.06 8.23 0.80
N LYS A 180 -21.29 8.02 1.27
CA LYS A 180 -21.87 6.67 1.48
C LYS A 180 -21.97 5.88 0.19
N THR A 181 -22.36 6.54 -0.91
CA THR A 181 -22.48 5.89 -2.22
C THR A 181 -21.11 5.49 -2.74
N ALA A 182 -20.12 6.38 -2.66
CA ALA A 182 -18.74 6.08 -3.07
C ALA A 182 -18.14 4.92 -2.26
N LEU A 183 -18.27 4.94 -0.92
CA LEU A 183 -17.83 3.85 -0.04
C LEU A 183 -18.54 2.53 -0.35
N GLY A 184 -19.85 2.58 -0.64
CA GLY A 184 -20.63 1.42 -1.07
C GLY A 184 -20.12 0.83 -2.38
N VAL A 185 -19.82 1.67 -3.37
CA VAL A 185 -19.27 1.24 -4.67
C VAL A 185 -17.88 0.63 -4.50
N PHE A 186 -16.98 1.27 -3.76
CA PHE A 186 -15.63 0.73 -3.53
C PHE A 186 -15.66 -0.59 -2.75
N SER A 187 -16.53 -0.71 -1.76
CA SER A 187 -16.69 -1.95 -0.99
C SER A 187 -17.31 -3.07 -1.83
N ALA A 188 -18.33 -2.78 -2.64
CA ALA A 188 -18.92 -3.75 -3.55
C ALA A 188 -17.91 -4.22 -4.61
N ALA A 189 -17.14 -3.29 -5.18
CA ALA A 189 -16.05 -3.61 -6.10
C ALA A 189 -14.97 -4.47 -5.44
N GLN A 190 -14.57 -4.14 -4.21
CA GLN A 190 -13.59 -4.92 -3.43
C GLN A 190 -14.04 -6.38 -3.27
N ILE A 191 -15.28 -6.62 -2.83
CA ILE A 191 -15.82 -7.97 -2.63
C ILE A 191 -15.93 -8.71 -3.97
N GLY A 192 -16.46 -8.06 -5.01
CA GLY A 192 -16.61 -8.67 -6.34
C GLY A 192 -15.27 -9.06 -6.95
N LEU A 193 -14.25 -8.22 -6.81
CA LEU A 193 -12.89 -8.49 -7.26
C LEU A 193 -12.22 -9.60 -6.43
N LEU A 194 -12.47 -9.65 -5.12
CA LEU A 194 -11.96 -10.72 -4.26
C LEU A 194 -12.58 -12.08 -4.64
N ALA A 195 -13.88 -12.12 -4.88
CA ALA A 195 -14.57 -13.32 -5.36
C ALA A 195 -14.04 -13.76 -6.74
N THR A 196 -13.78 -12.80 -7.63
CA THR A 196 -13.18 -13.05 -8.95
C THR A 196 -11.76 -13.63 -8.81
N ALA A 197 -10.96 -13.12 -7.88
CA ALA A 197 -9.63 -13.65 -7.59
C ALA A 197 -9.70 -15.10 -7.09
N GLY A 198 -10.63 -15.39 -6.16
CA GLY A 198 -10.87 -16.75 -5.66
C GLY A 198 -11.26 -17.74 -6.77
N TYR A 199 -12.16 -17.31 -7.66
CA TYR A 199 -12.57 -18.09 -8.83
C TYR A 199 -11.38 -18.48 -9.72
N PHE A 200 -10.55 -17.50 -10.12
CA PHE A 200 -9.37 -17.77 -10.97
C PHE A 200 -8.26 -18.52 -10.23
N ALA A 201 -8.18 -18.41 -8.91
CA ALA A 201 -7.23 -19.16 -8.09
C ALA A 201 -7.64 -20.63 -7.89
N GLY A 202 -8.81 -21.05 -8.39
CA GLY A 202 -9.37 -22.38 -8.13
C GLY A 202 -9.75 -22.59 -6.67
N ALA A 203 -9.83 -21.51 -5.89
CA ALA A 203 -10.27 -21.57 -4.52
C ALA A 203 -11.81 -21.62 -4.59
N GLY A 204 -12.40 -22.74 -4.17
CA GLY A 204 -13.85 -22.98 -4.30
C GLY A 204 -14.71 -21.86 -3.68
N LEU A 205 -16.04 -21.98 -3.80
CA LEU A 205 -17.01 -20.93 -3.44
C LEU A 205 -16.88 -20.32 -2.02
N LEU A 206 -16.11 -20.95 -1.13
CA LEU A 206 -15.86 -20.56 0.25
C LEU A 206 -14.81 -19.46 0.45
N VAL A 207 -14.14 -18.95 -0.59
CA VAL A 207 -13.17 -17.83 -0.45
C VAL A 207 -13.83 -16.43 -0.45
N VAL A 208 -15.16 -16.38 -0.39
CA VAL A 208 -15.88 -15.11 -0.20
C VAL A 208 -16.25 -14.98 1.28
N VAL A 209 -15.66 -13.95 1.92
CA VAL A 209 -15.93 -13.31 3.23
C VAL A 209 -14.72 -13.35 4.16
#